data_AF-A0A3A9BE74-F1
#
_entry.id   AF-A0A3A9BE74-F1
#
_cell.length_a   1.000
_cell.length_b   1.000
_cell.length_c   1.000
_cell.angle_alpha   90.00
_cell.angle_beta   90.00
_cell.angle_gamma   90.00
#
_symmetry.space_group_name_H-M   'P 1'
#
loop_
_entity.id
_entity.type
_entity.pdbx_description
1 polymer ?
#
loop_
_entity_poly.entity_id
_entity_poly.type
_entity_poly.pdbx_seq_one_letter_code
_entity_poly.pdbx_strand_id
1 'polypeptide(L)'
;MQNDKVCKTVRQYNREPIPPEDMAKLQEIADDYSRVKNYVYDRFGGIGSLSKLYPGYTVQNEMTAANLRKALRLPSVYFYLAIFDALGDIKGQWIQTKSKVRQLIGANDNFTPEEKHYLRFVLKVNNAFTAILNQQDLKLPRDIWGE
;
A
#
# COMPACT_ATOMS: atom_id res chain seq x y z
N MET A 1 26.94 24.25 18.94
CA MET A 1 26.70 25.10 17.76
C MET A 1 25.37 24.68 17.17
N GLN A 2 24.35 25.55 17.27
CA GLN A 2 23.06 25.33 16.60
C GLN A 2 23.29 25.36 15.09
N ASN A 3 22.80 24.34 14.40
CA ASN A 3 22.93 24.25 12.95
C ASN A 3 21.89 25.22 12.36
N ASP A 4 22.34 26.40 11.90
CA ASP A 4 21.55 27.47 11.25
C ASP A 4 20.99 27.08 9.87
N LYS A 5 20.62 25.80 9.67
CA LYS A 5 20.08 25.30 8.42
C LYS A 5 18.57 25.33 8.46
N VAL A 6 18.00 26.36 7.85
CA VAL A 6 16.56 26.49 7.65
C VAL A 6 16.15 25.60 6.46
N CYS A 7 15.49 24.47 6.73
CA CYS A 7 14.88 23.64 5.69
C CYS A 7 13.56 24.27 5.23
N LYS A 8 13.51 24.80 4.00
CA LYS A 8 12.29 25.27 3.34
C LYS A 8 12.00 24.42 2.12
N THR A 9 10.73 24.09 1.90
CA THR A 9 10.25 23.51 0.64
C THR A 9 10.32 24.57 -0.46
N VAL A 10 11.31 24.48 -1.34
CA VAL A 10 11.40 25.33 -2.52
C VAL A 10 10.55 24.69 -3.62
N ARG A 11 9.48 25.38 -4.03
CA ARG A 11 8.72 25.01 -5.22
C ARG A 11 9.37 25.71 -6.41
N GLN A 12 9.96 24.94 -7.32
CA GLN A 12 10.48 25.47 -8.58
C GLN A 12 9.38 25.41 -9.62
N TYR A 13 9.09 26.56 -10.21
CA TYR A 13 8.19 26.70 -11.34
C TYR A 13 9.03 27.02 -12.57
N ASN A 14 8.62 26.50 -13.73
CA ASN A 14 9.22 26.93 -14.98
C ASN A 14 8.96 28.44 -15.16
N ARG A 15 9.97 29.15 -15.65
CA ARG A 15 9.87 30.57 -15.97
C ARG A 15 8.80 30.84 -17.02
N GLU A 16 8.64 29.91 -17.96
CA GLU A 16 7.66 29.97 -19.04
C GLU A 16 6.67 28.80 -18.93
N PRO A 17 5.41 28.98 -19.34
CA PRO A 17 4.45 27.89 -19.41
C PRO A 17 4.96 26.76 -20.32
N ILE A 18 4.67 25.53 -19.93
CA ILE A 18 4.90 24.38 -20.81
C ILE A 18 4.04 24.58 -22.07
N PRO A 19 4.58 24.33 -23.28
CA PRO A 19 3.79 24.41 -24.51
C PRO A 19 2.49 23.60 -24.41
N PRO A 20 1.36 24.09 -24.96
CA PRO A 20 0.07 23.42 -24.81
C PRO A 20 0.06 21.95 -25.26
N GLU A 21 0.81 21.62 -26.32
CA GLU A 21 0.95 20.26 -26.82
C GLU A 21 1.66 19.34 -25.83
N ASP A 22 2.74 19.80 -25.21
CA ASP A 22 3.49 19.03 -24.22
C ASP A 22 2.70 18.87 -22.93
N MET A 23 1.98 19.93 -22.51
CA MET A 23 1.06 19.83 -21.37
C MET A 23 -0.03 18.80 -21.63
N ALA A 24 -0.62 18.77 -22.83
CA ALA A 24 -1.64 17.79 -23.20
C ALA A 24 -1.10 16.35 -23.10
N LYS A 25 0.12 16.10 -23.58
CA LYS A 25 0.79 14.79 -23.44
C LYS A 25 1.02 14.41 -21.97
N LEU A 26 1.44 15.37 -21.13
CA LEU A 26 1.61 15.14 -19.70
C LEU A 26 0.27 14.82 -19.01
N GLN A 27 -0.80 15.50 -19.40
CA GLN A 27 -2.15 15.24 -18.90
C GLN A 27 -2.62 13.83 -19.27
N GLU A 28 -2.42 13.40 -20.52
CA GLU A 28 -2.74 12.05 -20.99
C GLU A 28 -1.98 10.98 -20.19
N ILE A 29 -0.69 11.17 -19.96
CA ILE A 29 0.12 10.28 -19.12
C ILE A 29 -0.42 10.25 -17.67
N ALA A 30 -0.80 11.40 -17.12
CA ALA A 30 -1.33 11.48 -15.76
C ALA A 30 -2.69 10.77 -15.63
N ASP A 31 -3.55 10.90 -16.63
CA ASP A 31 -4.85 10.21 -16.67
C ASP A 31 -4.68 8.69 -16.75
N ASP A 32 -3.78 8.22 -17.61
CA ASP A 32 -3.48 6.79 -17.73
C ASP A 32 -2.77 6.24 -16.49
N TYR A 33 -1.88 7.03 -15.88
CA TYR A 33 -1.27 6.69 -14.58
C TYR A 33 -2.35 6.52 -13.50
N SER A 34 -3.33 7.43 -13.44
CA SER A 34 -4.47 7.36 -12.53
C SER A 34 -5.32 6.11 -12.77
N ARG A 35 -5.59 5.76 -14.04
CA ARG A 35 -6.30 4.52 -14.40
C ARG A 35 -5.57 3.27 -13.91
N VAL A 36 -4.25 3.23 -14.02
CA VAL A 36 -3.45 2.12 -13.48
C VAL A 36 -3.57 2.05 -11.96
N LYS A 37 -3.48 3.18 -11.26
CA LYS A 37 -3.66 3.22 -9.80
C LYS A 37 -5.05 2.71 -9.38
N ASN A 38 -6.11 3.20 -10.02
CA ASN A 38 -7.47 2.77 -9.72
C ASN A 38 -7.67 1.28 -9.96
N TYR A 39 -7.13 0.75 -11.06
CA TYR A 39 -7.17 -0.69 -11.31
C TYR A 39 -6.48 -1.50 -10.21
N VAL A 40 -5.35 -1.01 -9.67
CA VAL A 40 -4.66 -1.64 -8.54
C VAL A 40 -5.49 -1.53 -7.26
N TYR A 41 -6.12 -0.39 -6.97
CA TYR A 41 -6.98 -0.23 -5.80
C TYR A 41 -8.18 -1.17 -5.83
N ASP A 42 -8.88 -1.23 -6.96
CA ASP A 42 -10.08 -2.08 -7.11
C ASP A 42 -9.75 -3.56 -6.91
N ARG A 43 -8.60 -4.00 -7.43
CA ARG A 43 -8.21 -5.41 -7.41
C ARG A 43 -7.47 -5.82 -6.13
N PHE A 44 -6.68 -4.92 -5.54
CA PHE A 44 -5.75 -5.25 -4.46
C PHE A 44 -5.99 -4.49 -3.15
N GLY A 45 -6.94 -3.55 -3.12
CA GLY A 45 -7.28 -2.79 -1.92
C GLY A 45 -8.06 -3.57 -0.87
N GLY A 46 -8.74 -4.65 -1.27
CA GLY A 46 -9.55 -5.49 -0.39
C GLY A 46 -8.75 -6.47 0.49
N ILE A 47 -9.42 -6.99 1.54
CA ILE A 47 -8.84 -7.97 2.49
C ILE A 47 -8.34 -9.26 1.83
N GLY A 48 -8.96 -9.69 0.72
CA GLY A 48 -8.58 -10.90 -0.02
C GLY A 48 -7.22 -10.81 -0.70
N SER A 49 -6.73 -9.59 -0.89
CA SER A 49 -5.46 -9.32 -1.55
C SER A 49 -4.31 -9.08 -0.57
N LEU A 50 -4.56 -9.12 0.75
CA LEU A 50 -3.55 -8.94 1.80
C LEU A 50 -2.35 -9.89 1.66
N SER A 51 -2.61 -11.15 1.31
CA SER A 51 -1.56 -12.16 1.07
C SER A 51 -0.71 -11.86 -0.17
N LYS A 52 -1.23 -11.06 -1.11
CA LYS A 52 -0.52 -10.66 -2.34
C LYS A 52 0.32 -9.39 -2.16
N LEU A 53 0.04 -8.59 -1.13
CA LEU A 53 0.82 -7.39 -0.81
C LEU A 53 2.24 -7.74 -0.32
N TYR A 54 2.40 -8.97 0.17
CA TYR A 54 3.64 -9.52 0.72
C TYR A 54 3.86 -10.94 0.16
N PRO A 55 4.78 -11.15 -0.78
CA PRO A 55 5.74 -10.22 -1.37
C PRO A 55 5.16 -9.46 -2.58
N GLY A 56 5.42 -8.16 -2.66
CA GLY A 56 4.79 -7.25 -3.64
C GLY A 56 5.07 -7.52 -5.13
N TYR A 57 5.82 -8.56 -5.48
CA TYR A 57 6.01 -8.99 -6.88
C TYR A 57 4.78 -9.71 -7.44
N THR A 58 3.92 -10.32 -6.60
CA THR A 58 2.71 -11.01 -7.07
C THR A 58 1.79 -10.04 -7.81
N VAL A 59 1.59 -8.85 -7.25
CA VAL A 59 0.79 -7.80 -7.89
C VAL A 59 1.43 -7.33 -9.20
N GLN A 60 2.75 -7.17 -9.26
CA GLN A 60 3.44 -6.79 -10.49
C GLN A 60 3.26 -7.84 -11.61
N ASN A 61 3.35 -9.12 -11.26
CA ASN A 61 3.15 -10.22 -12.22
C ASN A 61 1.72 -10.22 -12.76
N GLU A 62 0.72 -10.08 -11.87
CA GLU A 62 -0.69 -9.99 -12.28
C GLU A 62 -0.98 -8.76 -13.14
N MET A 63 -0.39 -7.61 -12.81
CA MET A 63 -0.53 -6.37 -13.58
C MET A 63 0.13 -6.47 -14.96
N THR A 64 1.29 -7.13 -15.04
CA THR A 64 1.98 -7.37 -16.31
C THR A 64 1.17 -8.31 -17.21
N ALA A 65 0.53 -9.33 -16.63
CA ALA A 65 -0.32 -10.27 -17.34
C ALA A 65 -1.66 -9.65 -17.80
N ALA A 66 -2.17 -8.63 -17.11
CA ALA A 66 -3.45 -7.98 -17.42
C ALA A 66 -3.46 -7.21 -18.76
N ASN A 67 -2.33 -7.09 -19.46
CA ASN A 67 -2.16 -6.33 -20.71
C ASN A 67 -2.61 -4.85 -20.64
N LEU A 68 -2.95 -4.33 -19.46
CA LEU A 68 -3.45 -2.96 -19.24
C LEU A 68 -2.47 -1.92 -19.78
N ARG A 69 -1.17 -2.12 -19.55
CA ARG A 69 -0.12 -1.24 -20.09
C ARG A 69 -0.19 -1.10 -21.61
N LYS A 70 -0.43 -2.21 -22.32
CA LYS A 70 -0.52 -2.21 -23.79
C LYS A 70 -1.80 -1.49 -24.24
N ALA A 71 -2.91 -1.70 -23.54
CA ALA A 71 -4.18 -1.04 -23.83
C ALA A 71 -4.08 0.49 -23.68
N LEU A 72 -3.38 0.97 -22.65
CA LEU A 72 -3.17 2.40 -22.39
C LEU A 72 -2.00 2.99 -23.20
N ARG A 73 -1.21 2.17 -23.91
CA ARG A 73 0.04 2.59 -24.57
C ARG A 73 1.02 3.33 -23.65
N LEU A 74 0.88 3.12 -22.34
CA LEU A 74 1.68 3.80 -21.33
C LEU A 74 3.14 3.28 -21.34
N PRO A 75 4.15 4.17 -21.30
CA PRO A 75 5.53 3.76 -21.12
C PRO A 75 5.71 2.91 -19.86
N SER A 76 6.57 1.90 -19.94
CA SER A 76 6.77 0.92 -18.85
C SER A 76 7.14 1.58 -17.53
N VAL A 77 7.97 2.63 -17.57
CA VAL A 77 8.40 3.36 -16.38
C VAL A 77 7.21 3.91 -15.60
N TYR A 78 6.30 4.63 -16.25
CA TYR A 78 5.11 5.18 -15.59
C TYR A 78 4.14 4.09 -15.12
N PHE A 79 4.01 3.00 -15.86
CA PHE A 79 3.17 1.88 -15.47
C PHE A 79 3.64 1.23 -14.17
N TYR A 80 4.93 0.92 -14.05
CA TYR A 80 5.48 0.32 -12.83
C TYR A 80 5.47 1.31 -11.66
N LEU A 81 5.77 2.60 -11.90
CA LEU A 81 5.65 3.63 -10.88
C LEU A 81 4.22 3.72 -10.33
N ALA A 82 3.19 3.72 -11.18
CA ALA A 82 1.79 3.73 -10.76
C ALA A 82 1.43 2.52 -9.88
N ILE A 83 1.93 1.33 -10.24
CA ILE A 83 1.72 0.12 -9.45
C ILE A 83 2.37 0.25 -8.07
N PHE A 84 3.64 0.69 -8.01
CA PHE A 84 4.35 0.83 -6.74
C PHE A 84 3.74 1.89 -5.83
N ASP A 85 3.31 3.01 -6.41
CA ASP A 85 2.66 4.10 -5.71
C ASP A 85 1.32 3.63 -5.12
N ALA A 86 0.46 3.00 -5.92
CA ALA A 86 -0.79 2.42 -5.43
C ALA A 86 -0.57 1.33 -4.36
N LEU A 87 0.44 0.46 -4.52
CA LEU A 87 0.81 -0.51 -3.50
C LEU A 87 1.31 0.16 -2.21
N GLY A 88 2.06 1.27 -2.33
CA GLY A 88 2.50 2.08 -1.21
C GLY A 88 1.32 2.65 -0.43
N ASP A 89 0.34 3.22 -1.14
CA ASP A 89 -0.88 3.76 -0.55
C ASP A 89 -1.67 2.68 0.20
N ILE A 90 -1.92 1.52 -0.43
CA ILE A 90 -2.63 0.39 0.21
C ILE A 90 -1.90 -0.06 1.47
N LYS A 91 -0.57 -0.26 1.40
CA LYS A 91 0.23 -0.65 2.56
C LYS A 91 0.20 0.41 3.66
N GLY A 92 0.25 1.68 3.28
CA GLY A 92 0.14 2.81 4.19
C GLY A 92 -1.18 2.80 4.95
N GLN A 93 -2.30 2.63 4.25
CA GLN A 93 -3.62 2.53 4.88
C GLN A 93 -3.73 1.35 5.85
N TRP A 94 -3.18 0.19 5.50
CA TRP A 94 -3.14 -0.96 6.41
C TRP A 94 -2.29 -0.71 7.66
N ILE A 95 -1.14 -0.06 7.51
CA ILE A 95 -0.27 0.31 8.65
C ILE A 95 -1.00 1.28 9.57
N GLN A 96 -1.63 2.32 9.02
CA GLN A 96 -2.39 3.30 9.80
C GLN A 96 -3.57 2.65 10.51
N THR A 97 -4.31 1.78 9.82
CA THR A 97 -5.44 1.03 10.39
C THR A 97 -4.98 0.15 11.56
N LYS A 98 -3.92 -0.66 11.36
CA LYS A 98 -3.34 -1.49 12.44
C LYS A 98 -2.87 -0.65 13.62
N SER A 99 -2.25 0.49 13.37
CA SER A 99 -1.82 1.43 14.42
C SER A 99 -3.00 1.96 15.22
N LYS A 100 -4.08 2.37 14.54
CA LYS A 100 -5.29 2.88 15.19
C LYS A 100 -5.99 1.81 16.02
N VAL A 101 -6.16 0.60 15.47
CA VAL A 101 -6.75 -0.53 16.20
C VAL A 101 -5.91 -0.87 17.43
N ARG A 102 -4.58 -0.91 17.30
CA ARG A 102 -3.67 -1.14 18.43
C ARG A 102 -3.82 -0.09 19.53
N GLN A 103 -3.97 1.18 19.17
CA GLN A 103 -4.22 2.27 20.12
C GLN A 103 -5.54 2.04 20.88
N LEU A 104 -6.62 1.71 20.15
CA LEU A 104 -7.94 1.46 20.73
C LEU A 104 -7.95 0.24 21.66
N ILE A 105 -7.24 -0.84 21.32
CA ILE A 105 -7.07 -2.01 22.19
C ILE A 105 -6.38 -1.62 23.50
N GLY A 106 -5.37 -0.75 23.43
CA GLY A 106 -4.66 -0.27 24.62
C GLY A 106 -5.55 0.54 25.55
N ALA A 107 -6.39 1.42 24.98
CA ALA A 107 -7.28 2.32 25.71
C ALA A 107 -8.59 1.67 26.20
N ASN A 108 -8.92 0.46 25.73
CA ASN A 108 -10.14 -0.22 26.14
C ASN A 108 -9.91 -0.95 27.48
N ASP A 109 -10.62 -0.52 28.53
CA ASP A 109 -10.53 -1.11 29.87
C ASP A 109 -11.33 -2.40 30.03
N ASN A 110 -12.21 -2.73 29.08
CA ASN A 110 -13.03 -3.95 29.14
C ASN A 110 -12.27 -5.22 28.73
N PHE A 111 -11.04 -5.11 28.23
CA PHE A 111 -10.21 -6.27 27.86
C PHE A 111 -9.25 -6.66 28.96
N THR A 112 -9.10 -7.96 29.18
CA THR A 112 -8.07 -8.50 30.08
C THR A 112 -6.66 -8.29 29.50
N PRO A 113 -5.61 -8.36 30.34
CA PRO A 113 -4.22 -8.32 29.85
C PRO A 113 -3.92 -9.38 28.78
N GLU A 114 -4.47 -10.58 28.92
CA GLU A 114 -4.32 -11.71 28.00
C GLU A 114 -4.98 -11.42 26.65
N GLU A 115 -6.22 -10.90 26.67
CA GLU A 115 -6.94 -10.51 25.45
C GLU A 115 -6.21 -9.37 24.72
N LYS A 116 -5.74 -8.36 25.45
CA LYS A 116 -4.93 -7.27 24.89
C LYS A 116 -3.64 -7.82 24.25
N HIS A 117 -3.00 -8.80 24.88
CA HIS A 117 -1.81 -9.44 24.32
C HIS A 117 -2.13 -10.20 23.03
N TYR A 118 -3.18 -11.02 23.03
CA TYR A 118 -3.63 -11.78 21.86
C TYR A 118 -3.95 -10.87 20.67
N LEU A 119 -4.73 -9.80 20.88
CA LEU A 119 -5.09 -8.88 19.81
C LEU A 119 -3.85 -8.16 19.23
N ARG A 120 -2.88 -7.78 20.07
CA ARG A 120 -1.61 -7.20 19.61
C ARG A 120 -0.78 -8.20 18.82
N PHE A 121 -0.77 -9.47 19.21
CA PHE A 121 -0.12 -10.55 18.49
C PHE A 121 -0.74 -10.74 17.10
N VAL A 122 -2.07 -10.80 17.02
CA VAL A 122 -2.81 -10.91 15.75
C VAL A 122 -2.46 -9.75 14.80
N LEU A 123 -2.42 -8.51 15.29
CA LEU A 123 -2.06 -7.36 14.46
C LEU A 123 -0.61 -7.40 13.94
N LYS A 124 0.29 -8.01 14.71
CA LYS A 124 1.73 -8.12 14.38
C LYS A 124 2.02 -9.23 13.37
N VAL A 125 1.37 -10.39 13.52
CA VAL A 125 1.63 -11.56 12.67
C VAL A 125 0.76 -11.48 11.41
N ASN A 126 1.36 -11.15 10.26
CA ASN A 126 0.64 -10.95 9.00
C ASN A 126 -0.19 -12.17 8.57
N ASN A 127 0.29 -13.39 8.80
CA ASN A 127 -0.46 -14.61 8.45
C ASN A 127 -1.72 -14.74 9.29
N ALA A 128 -1.62 -14.53 10.61
CA ALA A 128 -2.77 -14.55 11.52
C ALA A 128 -3.77 -13.44 11.18
N PHE A 129 -3.27 -12.22 10.96
CA PHE A 129 -4.09 -11.08 10.56
C PHE A 129 -4.87 -11.35 9.27
N THR A 130 -4.19 -11.89 8.25
CA THR A 130 -4.79 -12.19 6.94
C THR A 130 -5.81 -13.32 7.04
N ALA A 131 -5.50 -14.37 7.80
CA ALA A 131 -6.40 -15.51 8.01
C ALA A 131 -7.68 -15.08 8.72
N ILE A 132 -7.57 -14.30 9.81
CA ILE A 132 -8.72 -13.80 10.57
C ILE A 132 -9.61 -12.91 9.71
N LEU A 133 -9.04 -11.96 8.96
CA LEU A 133 -9.83 -11.06 8.12
C LEU A 133 -10.53 -11.81 6.98
N ASN A 134 -9.89 -12.83 6.41
CA ASN A 134 -10.45 -13.61 5.30
C ASN A 134 -11.27 -14.83 5.75
N GLN A 135 -11.49 -14.99 7.06
CA GLN A 135 -12.20 -16.15 7.63
C GLN A 135 -11.60 -17.50 7.17
N GLN A 136 -10.27 -17.57 7.13
CA GLN A 136 -9.51 -18.75 6.74
C GLN A 136 -8.89 -19.43 7.95
N ASP A 137 -8.69 -20.76 7.86
CA ASP A 137 -8.01 -21.52 8.90
C ASP A 137 -6.56 -21.05 9.08
N LEU A 138 -6.20 -20.85 10.35
CA LEU A 138 -4.91 -20.31 10.72
C LEU A 138 -3.85 -21.42 10.66
N LYS A 139 -3.10 -21.48 9.56
CA LYS A 139 -1.92 -22.35 9.44
C LYS A 139 -0.74 -21.74 10.20
N LEU A 140 -0.66 -22.00 11.51
CA LEU A 140 0.53 -21.67 12.29
C LEU A 140 1.69 -22.59 11.86
N PRO A 141 2.90 -22.05 11.61
CA PRO A 141 4.10 -22.87 11.51
C PRO A 141 4.27 -23.67 12.81
N ARG A 142 4.59 -24.97 12.70
CA ARG A 142 4.71 -25.88 13.86
C ARG A 142 5.77 -25.44 14.89
N ASP A 143 6.70 -24.56 14.50
CA ASP A 143 7.86 -24.16 15.33
C ASP A 143 7.57 -23.14 16.45
N ILE A 144 6.30 -22.78 16.69
CA ILE A 144 5.91 -21.93 17.83
C ILE A 144 5.52 -22.79 19.06
N TRP A 145 5.47 -24.11 18.91
CA TRP A 145 5.40 -25.03 20.03
C TRP A 145 6.83 -25.43 20.39
N GLY A 146 7.43 -24.71 21.33
CA GLY A 146 8.60 -25.24 22.02
C GLY A 146 8.17 -26.48 22.80
N GLU A 147 8.70 -27.63 22.41
CA GLU A 147 9.04 -28.72 23.34
C GLU A 147 10.48 -28.52 23.82
#